data_AF-A0A379V1E9-F1
#
_entry.id   AF-A0A379V1E9-F1
#
_cell.length_a   1.000
_cell.length_b   1.000
_cell.length_c   1.000
_cell.angle_alpha   90.00
_cell.angle_beta   90.00
_cell.angle_gamma   90.00
#
_symmetry.space_group_name_H-M   'P 1'
#
loop_
_entity.id
_entity.type
_entity.pdbx_description
1 polymer ?
#
loop_
_entity_poly.entity_id
_entity_poly.type
_entity_poly.pdbx_seq_one_letter_code
_entity_poly.pdbx_strand_id
1 'polypeptide(L)' 'MAIYSTFLQRAYDQVIHDVAIQKLPVMFAIDRAGIVGADGQTHQGAFDLSYLRCIPDMVIMTPSDENECRQMLFYRVSL' A
#
# COMPACT_ATOMS: atom_id res chain seq x y z
N MET A 1 -1.65 -4.62 -8.36
CA MET A 1 -2.77 -5.16 -7.56
C MET A 1 -3.49 -3.98 -6.91
N ALA A 2 -4.82 -4.02 -6.75
CA ALA A 2 -5.59 -3.00 -6.04
C ALA A 2 -6.24 -3.60 -4.79
N ILE A 3 -6.11 -2.94 -3.64
CA ILE A 3 -6.62 -3.44 -2.35
C ILE A 3 -6.83 -2.29 -1.36
N TYR A 4 -7.77 -2.41 -0.43
CA TYR A 4 -7.95 -1.41 0.63
C TYR A 4 -6.88 -1.53 1.70
N SER A 5 -6.48 -0.40 2.30
CA SER A 5 -5.48 -0.37 3.39
C SER A 5 -5.81 -1.34 4.53
N THR A 6 -7.07 -1.42 4.95
CA THR A 6 -7.51 -2.34 6.01
C THR A 6 -7.53 -3.80 5.60
N PHE A 7 -7.87 -4.09 4.35
CA PHE A 7 -7.88 -5.46 3.86
C PHE A 7 -6.47 -5.97 3.61
N LEU A 8 -5.54 -5.09 3.25
CA LEU A 8 -4.11 -5.42 3.10
C LEU A 8 -3.48 -5.91 4.41
N GLN A 9 -4.02 -5.51 5.57
CA GLN A 9 -3.58 -6.04 6.88
C GLN A 9 -3.66 -7.58 6.93
N ARG A 10 -4.60 -8.20 6.22
CA ARG A 10 -4.72 -9.66 6.15
C ARG A 10 -3.62 -10.33 5.35
N ALA A 11 -2.99 -9.60 4.42
CA ALA A 11 -1.93 -10.11 3.56
C ALA A 11 -0.53 -9.67 4.01
N TYR A 12 -0.39 -9.18 5.26
CA TYR A 12 0.88 -8.65 5.77
C TYR A 12 2.03 -9.66 5.66
N ASP A 13 1.74 -10.92 6.00
CA ASP A 13 2.72 -12.02 5.91
C ASP A 13 3.14 -12.28 4.46
N GLN A 14 2.19 -12.32 3.52
CA GLN A 14 2.47 -12.53 2.10
C GLN A 14 3.27 -11.37 1.49
N VAL A 15 2.99 -10.12 1.90
CA VAL A 15 3.78 -8.96 1.47
C VAL A 15 5.25 -9.12 1.90
N ILE A 16 5.51 -9.66 3.10
CA ILE A 16 6.88 -9.87 3.58
C ILE A 16 7.51 -11.09 2.91
N HIS A 17 6.90 -12.27 3.10
CA HIS A 17 7.51 -13.55 2.77
C HIS A 17 7.51 -13.85 1.27
N ASP A 18 6.43 -13.50 0.58
CA ASP A 18 6.27 -13.86 -0.83
C ASP A 18 6.74 -12.73 -1.76
N VAL A 19 6.71 -11.48 -1.31
CA VAL A 19 7.06 -10.32 -2.14
C VAL A 19 8.40 -9.69 -1.73
N ALA A 20 8.52 -9.18 -0.51
CA ALA A 20 9.68 -8.39 -0.09
C ALA A 20 10.97 -9.22 -0.04
N ILE A 21 10.94 -10.40 0.59
CA ILE A 21 12.11 -11.28 0.69
C ILE A 21 12.57 -11.75 -0.70
N GLN A 22 11.62 -12.03 -1.59
CA GLN A 22 11.92 -12.47 -2.97
C GLN A 22 12.25 -11.31 -3.92
N LYS A 23 12.16 -10.06 -3.45
CA LYS A 23 12.39 -8.83 -4.23
C LYS A 23 11.56 -8.78 -5.52
N LEU A 24 10.33 -9.27 -5.46
CA LEU A 24 9.46 -9.31 -6.64
C LEU A 24 9.01 -7.90 -7.04
N PRO A 25 8.89 -7.61 -8.35
CA PRO A 25 8.50 -6.30 -8.82
C PRO A 25 6.98 -6.05 -8.71
N VAL A 26 6.42 -6.19 -7.50
CA VAL A 26 4.99 -6.01 -7.24
C VAL A 26 4.68 -4.54 -6.94
N MET A 27 3.52 -4.09 -7.41
CA MET A 27 2.93 -2.79 -7.10
C MET A 27 1.57 -2.99 -6.42
N PHE A 28 1.43 -2.37 -5.25
CA PHE A 28 0.18 -2.31 -4.49
C PHE A 28 -0.42 -0.92 -4.63
N ALA A 29 -1.53 -0.81 -5.36
CA ALA A 29 -2.38 0.37 -5.34
C ALA A 29 -3.30 0.24 -4.12
N ILE A 30 -3.00 1.02 -3.08
CA ILE A 30 -3.73 0.99 -1.81
C ILE A 30 -4.80 2.07 -1.83
N ASP A 31 -6.06 1.65 -1.82
CA ASP A 31 -7.22 2.55 -1.75
C ASP A 31 -7.75 2.61 -0.31
N ARG A 32 -8.55 3.63 0.01
CA ARG A 32 -9.09 3.89 1.36
C ARG A 32 -8.03 3.92 2.46
N ALA A 33 -6.87 4.50 2.16
CA ALA A 33 -5.85 4.83 3.16
C ALA A 33 -6.33 5.99 4.05
N GLY A 34 -5.97 5.94 5.34
CA GLY A 34 -6.40 6.92 6.33
C GLY A 34 -7.84 6.72 6.83
N ILE A 35 -8.52 7.83 7.12
CA ILE A 35 -9.86 7.81 7.72
C ILE A 35 -10.92 7.62 6.65
N VAL A 36 -11.76 6.59 6.79
CA VAL A 36 -12.78 6.21 5.78
C VAL A 36 -14.20 6.62 6.14
N GLY A 37 -14.41 7.24 7.31
CA GLY A 37 -15.71 7.76 7.74
C GLY A 37 -16.65 6.69 8.31
N ALA A 38 -17.83 6.56 7.70
CA ALA A 38 -18.99 5.87 8.29
C ALA A 38 -18.84 4.35 8.47
N ASP A 39 -17.87 3.72 7.79
CA ASP A 39 -17.64 2.27 7.86
C ASP A 39 -17.05 1.80 9.22
N GLY A 40 -16.84 2.73 10.15
CA GLY A 40 -16.48 2.45 11.53
C GLY A 40 -15.02 2.07 11.72
N GLN A 41 -14.66 1.67 12.95
CA GLN A 41 -13.28 1.45 13.37
C GLN A 41 -12.58 0.28 12.63
N THR A 42 -13.34 -0.72 12.18
CA THR A 42 -12.82 -1.91 11.50
C THR A 42 -12.36 -1.66 10.07
N HIS A 43 -12.75 -0.53 9.46
CA HIS A 43 -12.43 -0.20 8.08
C HIS A 43 -11.43 0.96 7.94
N GLN A 44 -10.93 1.52 9.05
CA GLN A 44 -9.96 2.61 9.03
C GLN A 44 -8.60 2.15 8.52
N GLY A 45 -8.18 2.65 7.36
CA GLY A 45 -6.87 2.41 6.77
C GLY A 45 -5.75 3.16 7.49
N ALA A 46 -5.72 3.12 8.81
CA ALA A 46 -4.88 4.02 9.62
C ALA A 46 -3.43 3.52 9.82
N PHE A 47 -3.09 2.33 9.32
CA PHE A 47 -1.88 1.62 9.74
C PHE A 47 -0.93 1.24 8.61
N ASP A 48 -1.30 1.41 7.33
CA ASP A 48 -0.48 0.99 6.18
C ASP A 48 0.92 1.62 6.20
N LEU A 49 1.03 2.92 6.44
CA LEU A 49 2.33 3.59 6.58
C LEU A 49 3.18 3.01 7.72
N SER A 50 2.57 2.56 8.81
CA SER A 50 3.30 2.05 9.97
C SER A 50 3.81 0.64 9.72
N TYR A 51 2.94 -0.28 9.26
CA TYR A 51 3.34 -1.67 9.08
C TYR A 51 4.13 -1.91 7.80
N LEU A 52 3.91 -1.15 6.72
CA LEU A 52 4.71 -1.32 5.49
C LEU A 52 6.11 -0.73 5.63
N ARG A 53 6.28 0.33 6.43
CA ARG A 53 7.56 1.05 6.56
C ARG A 53 8.65 0.23 7.25
N CYS A 54 8.31 -0.76 8.07
CA CYS A 54 9.30 -1.62 8.70
C CYS A 54 9.77 -2.76 7.78
N ILE A 55 9.16 -2.95 6.61
CA ILE A 55 9.54 -3.98 5.65
C ILE A 55 10.76 -3.49 4.85
N PRO A 56 11.87 -4.26 4.78
CA PRO A 56 13.04 -3.89 3.99
C PRO A 56 12.74 -3.75 2.49
N ASP A 57 13.49 -2.91 1.79
CA ASP A 57 13.42 -2.68 0.34
C ASP A 57 12.04 -2.23 -0.20
N MET A 58 11.11 -1.82 0.68
CA MET A 58 9.81 -1.27 0.29
C MET A 58 9.89 0.23 -0.02
N VAL A 59 9.37 0.61 -1.18
CA VAL A 59 9.12 2.01 -1.54
C VAL A 59 7.66 2.33 -1.28
N ILE A 60 7.39 3.29 -0.40
CA ILE A 60 6.05 3.75 -0.05
C ILE A 60 5.88 5.17 -0.59
N MET A 61 4.79 5.41 -1.30
CA MET A 61 4.49 6.70 -1.93
C MET A 61 3.09 7.16 -1.51
N THR A 62 2.96 8.42 -1.11
CA THR A 62 1.69 9.02 -0.65
C THR A 62 1.37 10.24 -1.54
N PRO A 63 0.60 10.07 -2.63
CA PRO A 63 0.31 11.17 -3.55
C PRO A 63 -0.56 12.24 -2.88
N SER A 64 -0.22 13.51 -3.13
CA SER A 64 -0.96 14.67 -2.62
C SER A 64 -2.16 15.03 -3.50
N ASP A 65 -2.09 14.69 -4.79
CA ASP A 65 -3.14 14.93 -5.77
C ASP A 65 -3.22 13.82 -6.84
N GLU A 66 -4.20 13.93 -7.75
CA GLU A 66 -4.44 12.95 -8.82
C GLU A 66 -3.26 12.86 -9.81
N ASN A 67 -2.60 13.98 -10.10
CA ASN A 67 -1.49 14.02 -11.04
C ASN A 67 -0.25 13.34 -10.44
N GLU A 68 0.06 13.60 -9.17
CA GLU A 68 1.09 12.86 -8.43
C GLU A 68 0.76 11.37 -8.37
N CYS A 69 -0.50 11.01 -8.10
CA CYS A 69 -0.95 9.62 -8.09
C CYS A 69 -0.66 8.94 -9.44
N ARG A 70 -1.02 9.59 -10.55
CA ARG A 70 -0.75 9.07 -11.90
C ARG A 70 0.74 8.91 -12.16
N GLN A 71 1.56 9.87 -11.74
CA GLN A 71 3.01 9.80 -11.91
C GLN A 71 3.64 8.66 -11.10
N MET A 72 3.21 8.47 -9.85
CA MET A 72 3.68 7.38 -8.97
C MET A 72 3.29 6.01 -9.50
N LEU A 73 2.06 5.86 -10.02
CA LEU A 73 1.61 4.64 -10.68
C LEU A 73 2.44 4.35 -11.94
N PHE A 74 2.74 5.37 -12.73
CA PHE A 74 3.55 5.23 -13.94
C PHE A 74 5.02 4.90 -13.66
N TYR A 75 5.63 5.56 -12.67
CA TYR A 75 7.01 5.33 -12.23
C TYR A 75 7.27 3.85 -11.98
N ARG A 76 6.34 3.17 -11.31
CA ARG A 76 6.49 1.76 -10.96
C ARG A 76 6.23 0.79 -12.13
N VAL A 77 5.40 1.16 -13.11
CA VAL A 77 5.16 0.33 -14.31
C VAL A 77 6.36 0.35 -15.26
N SER A 78 7.22 1.37 -15.15
CA SER A 78 8.35 1.60 -16.08
C SER A 78 9.70 1.06 -15.56
N LEU A 79 9.73 0.46 -14.38
CA LEU A 79 10.91 -0.14 -13.72
C LEU A 79 10.74 -1.64 -13.54
#